data_AF-A0A7W9U2A3-F1
#
_entry.id   AF-A0A7W9U2A3-F1
#
_cell.length_a   1.000
_cell.length_b   1.000
_cell.length_c   1.000
_cell.angle_alpha   90.00
_cell.angle_beta   90.00
_cell.angle_gamma   90.00
#
_symmetry.space_group_name_H-M   'P 1'
#
loop_
_entity.id
_entity.type
_entity.pdbx_description
1 polymer ?
#
loop_
_entity_poly.entity_id
_entity_poly.type
_entity_poly.pdbx_seq_one_letter_code
_entity_poly.pdbx_strand_id
1 'polypeptide(L)'
;MPVVFQLHTVDVAAGKVGRVKLKRGDVADFLAKRERSLVASEACGGAHYWARQLQKLGHELRLIAAHSVRLFVLRNKSDAADARGIWTAVQQPEARFVAVKNETQHSPIPGAVHYPDIQ
;
A
#
# COMPACT_ATOMS: atom_id res chain seq x y z
N MET A 1 -2.06 -4.75 20.65
CA MET A 1 -2.62 -5.75 19.70
C MET A 1 -1.61 -5.96 18.58
N PRO A 2 -1.33 -7.21 18.15
CA PRO A 2 -0.41 -7.43 17.04
C PRO A 2 -0.93 -6.76 15.77
N VAL A 3 -0.04 -6.15 14.99
CA VAL A 3 -0.39 -5.59 13.68
C VAL A 3 -0.71 -6.75 12.74
N VAL A 4 -1.96 -6.82 12.30
CA VAL A 4 -2.44 -7.84 11.36
C VAL A 4 -2.53 -7.22 9.97
N PHE A 5 -2.08 -7.96 8.95
CA PHE A 5 -2.25 -7.60 7.55
C PHE A 5 -3.52 -8.24 7.03
N GLN A 6 -4.36 -7.45 6.38
CA GLN A 6 -5.56 -7.94 5.73
C GLN A 6 -5.38 -7.84 4.21
N LEU A 7 -5.39 -8.98 3.55
CA LEU A 7 -5.35 -9.07 2.10
C LEU A 7 -6.76 -9.23 1.55
N HIS A 8 -7.07 -8.45 0.53
CA HIS A 8 -8.18 -8.68 -0.38
C HIS A 8 -7.60 -9.24 -1.67
N THR A 9 -7.87 -10.51 -1.96
CA THR A 9 -7.30 -11.19 -3.13
C THR A 9 -8.38 -11.33 -4.20
N VAL A 10 -8.05 -10.97 -5.44
CA VAL A 10 -8.96 -11.11 -6.58
C VAL A 10 -8.23 -11.85 -7.69
N ASP A 11 -8.75 -13.02 -8.05
CA ASP A 11 -8.39 -13.72 -9.27
C ASP A 11 -9.38 -13.29 -10.35
N VAL A 12 -8.90 -12.47 -11.29
CA VAL A 12 -9.74 -11.91 -12.35
C VAL A 12 -10.17 -12.98 -13.36
N ALA A 13 -9.30 -13.97 -13.62
CA ALA A 13 -9.60 -15.04 -14.59
C ALA A 13 -10.64 -16.01 -14.05
N ALA A 14 -10.53 -16.38 -12.77
CA ALA A 14 -11.47 -17.29 -12.12
C ALA A 14 -12.68 -16.57 -11.48
N GLY A 15 -12.69 -15.24 -11.43
CA GLY A 15 -13.70 -14.44 -10.72
C GLY A 15 -13.71 -14.68 -9.20
N LYS A 16 -12.63 -15.20 -8.62
CA LYS A 16 -12.59 -15.58 -7.20
C LYS A 16 -12.11 -14.42 -6.33
N VAL A 17 -12.87 -14.13 -5.29
CA VAL A 17 -12.54 -13.10 -4.29
C VAL A 17 -12.28 -13.77 -2.95
N GLY A 18 -11.16 -13.41 -2.31
CA GLY A 18 -10.72 -13.96 -1.03
C GLY A 18 -10.37 -12.87 -0.02
N ARG A 19 -10.37 -13.27 1.26
CA ARG A 19 -9.94 -12.43 2.39
C ARG A 19 -9.00 -13.23 3.26
N VAL A 20 -7.78 -12.74 3.43
CA VAL A 20 -6.74 -13.44 4.21
C VAL A 20 -6.20 -12.52 5.28
N LYS A 21 -6.14 -13.00 6.53
CA LYS A 21 -5.46 -12.32 7.63
C LYS A 21 -4.09 -12.95 7.81
N LEU A 22 -3.05 -12.14 7.79
CA LEU A 22 -1.67 -12.57 7.95
C LEU A 22 -1.01 -11.81 9.10
N LYS A 23 -0.09 -12.47 9.82
CA LYS A 23 0.82 -11.74 10.70
C LYS A 23 1.92 -11.12 9.85
N ARG A 24 2.57 -10.08 10.37
CA ARG A 24 3.68 -9.38 9.69
C ARG A 24 4.75 -10.34 9.15
N GLY A 25 5.13 -11.36 9.93
CA GLY A 25 6.14 -12.34 9.54
C GLY A 25 5.73 -13.23 8.37
N ASP A 26 4.42 -13.48 8.21
CA ASP A 26 3.89 -14.43 7.22
C ASP A 26 3.66 -13.78 5.85
N VAL A 27 3.71 -12.45 5.75
CA VAL A 27 3.35 -11.72 4.51
C VAL A 27 4.29 -12.07 3.36
N ALA A 28 5.60 -12.03 3.62
CA ALA A 28 6.61 -12.31 2.59
C ALA A 28 6.50 -13.77 2.11
N ASP A 29 6.42 -14.71 3.05
CA ASP A 29 6.31 -16.14 2.74
C ASP A 29 5.01 -16.49 2.01
N PHE A 30 3.90 -15.81 2.36
CA PHE A 30 2.63 -16.00 1.67
C PHE A 30 2.70 -15.51 0.22
N LEU A 31 3.27 -14.33 -0.02
CA LEU A 31 3.35 -13.73 -1.36
C LEU A 31 4.42 -14.40 -2.23
N ALA A 32 5.52 -14.88 -1.65
CA ALA A 32 6.53 -15.67 -2.37
C ALA A 32 5.98 -16.97 -2.98
N LYS A 33 4.90 -17.52 -2.41
CA LYS A 33 4.20 -18.72 -2.91
C LYS A 33 3.10 -18.41 -3.93
N ARG A 34 2.91 -17.14 -4.27
CA ARG A 34 1.93 -16.69 -5.27
C ARG A 34 2.62 -16.37 -6.58
N GLU A 35 1.85 -16.48 -7.66
CA GLU A 35 2.28 -15.95 -8.94
C GLU A 35 2.50 -14.43 -8.84
N ARG A 36 3.39 -13.93 -9.70
CA ARG A 36 3.68 -12.50 -9.82
C ARG A 36 2.36 -11.78 -10.10
N SER A 37 2.05 -10.81 -9.26
CA SER A 37 0.74 -10.18 -9.21
C SER A 37 0.87 -8.72 -8.83
N LEU A 38 -0.15 -7.95 -9.21
CA LEU A 38 -0.28 -6.56 -8.78
C LEU A 38 -0.75 -6.52 -7.33
N VAL A 39 0.04 -5.90 -6.47
CA VAL A 39 -0.29 -5.65 -5.07
C VAL A 39 -0.52 -4.15 -4.87
N ALA A 40 -1.69 -3.81 -4.34
CA ALA A 40 -2.05 -2.45 -4.00
C ALA A 40 -2.02 -2.25 -2.49
N SER A 41 -1.48 -1.12 -2.04
CA SER A 41 -1.48 -0.73 -0.62
C SER A 41 -1.69 0.77 -0.47
N GLU A 42 -2.36 1.17 0.60
CA GLU A 42 -2.34 2.57 1.03
C GLU A 42 -0.91 2.99 1.37
N ALA A 43 -0.54 4.22 0.99
CA ALA A 43 0.71 4.85 1.39
C ALA A 43 0.68 5.23 2.88
N CYS A 44 1.08 4.30 3.74
CA CYS A 44 1.27 4.49 5.18
C CYS A 44 2.76 4.44 5.56
N GLY A 45 3.10 4.70 6.83
CA GLY A 45 4.49 4.75 7.31
C GLY A 45 5.32 3.48 7.05
N GLY A 46 4.67 2.31 6.89
CA GLY A 46 5.33 1.04 6.54
C GLY A 46 5.25 0.65 5.06
N ALA A 47 4.48 1.39 4.24
CA ALA A 47 4.11 0.94 2.89
C ALA A 47 5.31 0.90 1.93
N HIS A 48 6.24 1.86 2.03
CA HIS A 48 7.45 1.87 1.19
C HIS A 48 8.39 0.71 1.51
N TYR A 49 8.48 0.29 2.78
CA TYR A 49 9.28 -0.90 3.12
C TYR A 49 8.69 -2.15 2.45
N TRP A 50 7.38 -2.36 2.60
CA TRP A 50 6.69 -3.50 1.98
C TRP A 50 6.74 -3.45 0.46
N ALA A 51 6.59 -2.28 -0.13
CA ALA A 51 6.78 -2.05 -1.55
C ALA A 51 8.06 -2.69 -2.07
N ARG A 52 9.19 -2.34 -1.46
CA ARG A 52 10.51 -2.85 -1.86
C ARG A 52 10.65 -4.35 -1.61
N GLN A 53 10.15 -4.86 -0.49
CA GLN A 53 10.22 -6.30 -0.20
C GLN A 53 9.41 -7.12 -1.23
N LEU A 54 8.22 -6.68 -1.57
CA LEU A 54 7.36 -7.40 -2.51
C LEU A 54 7.83 -7.25 -3.96
N GLN A 55 8.41 -6.11 -4.32
CA GLN A 55 9.09 -5.93 -5.61
C GLN A 55 10.28 -6.89 -5.78
N LYS A 56 11.05 -7.17 -4.71
CA LYS A 56 12.13 -8.18 -4.75
C LYS A 56 11.62 -9.59 -5.02
N LEU A 57 10.39 -9.90 -4.61
CA LEU A 57 9.72 -11.17 -4.90
C LEU A 57 9.13 -11.21 -6.33
N GLY A 58 9.20 -10.10 -7.08
CA GLY A 58 8.72 -10.00 -8.46
C GLY A 58 7.27 -9.54 -8.60
N HIS A 59 6.64 -9.05 -7.53
CA HIS A 59 5.31 -8.44 -7.60
C HIS A 59 5.40 -6.98 -8.07
N GLU A 60 4.41 -6.54 -8.85
CA GLU A 60 4.22 -5.12 -9.10
C GLU A 60 3.53 -4.51 -7.89
N LEU A 61 4.02 -3.37 -7.39
CA LEU A 61 3.41 -2.72 -6.25
C LEU A 61 3.00 -1.29 -6.55
N ARG A 62 1.73 -0.98 -6.28
CA ARG A 62 1.13 0.35 -6.42
C ARG A 62 0.73 0.88 -5.06
N LEU A 63 1.36 1.99 -4.67
CA LEU A 63 0.96 2.73 -3.48
C LEU A 63 -0.10 3.77 -3.85
N ILE A 64 -1.21 3.78 -3.13
CA ILE A 64 -2.31 4.73 -3.36
C ILE A 64 -2.43 5.71 -2.18
N ALA A 65 -2.68 6.97 -2.47
CA ALA A 65 -2.85 7.99 -1.44
C ALA A 65 -4.07 7.68 -0.55
N ALA A 66 -3.91 7.84 0.77
CA ALA A 66 -4.94 7.60 1.78
C ALA A 66 -6.29 8.27 1.45
N HIS A 67 -6.23 9.51 0.95
CA HIS A 67 -7.43 10.26 0.57
C HIS A 67 -8.23 9.58 -0.54
N SER A 68 -7.55 8.99 -1.52
CA SER A 68 -8.19 8.24 -2.62
C SER A 68 -8.87 6.98 -2.10
N VAL A 69 -8.25 6.27 -1.15
CA VAL A 69 -8.81 5.04 -0.55
C VAL A 69 -10.06 5.34 0.26
N ARG A 70 -10.04 6.42 1.06
CA ARG A 70 -11.11 6.78 2.00
C ARG A 70 -12.48 6.93 1.32
N LEU A 71 -12.52 7.33 0.04
CA LEU A 71 -13.75 7.46 -0.74
C LEU A 71 -14.46 6.13 -0.99
N PHE A 72 -13.74 5.00 -0.91
CA PHE A 72 -14.24 3.67 -1.24
C PHE A 72 -14.38 2.74 -0.03
N VAL A 73 -14.01 3.21 1.16
CA VAL A 73 -14.24 2.47 2.41
C VAL A 73 -15.68 2.67 2.86
N LEU A 74 -16.47 1.60 2.80
CA LEU A 74 -17.88 1.61 3.23
C LEU A 74 -18.00 1.81 4.76
N ARG A 75 -19.19 2.22 5.23
CA ARG A 75 -19.47 2.38 6.67
C ARG A 75 -19.16 1.07 7.43
N ASN A 76 -18.64 1.18 8.65
CA ASN A 76 -18.03 0.12 9.50
C ASN A 76 -16.55 -0.18 9.20
N LYS A 77 -15.67 0.69 9.73
CA LYS A 77 -14.22 0.61 9.53
C LYS A 77 -13.66 -0.71 10.08
N SER A 78 -13.06 -1.48 9.20
CA SER A 78 -12.32 -2.70 9.52
C SER A 78 -11.21 -2.87 8.50
N ASP A 79 -10.14 -3.59 8.86
CA ASP A 79 -9.02 -3.84 7.93
C ASP A 79 -9.50 -4.52 6.62
N ALA A 80 -10.59 -5.30 6.69
CA ALA A 80 -11.18 -5.97 5.52
C ALA A 80 -11.94 -5.00 4.62
N ALA A 81 -12.60 -4.00 5.21
CA ALA A 81 -13.22 -2.91 4.48
C ALA A 81 -12.14 -2.02 3.83
N ASP A 82 -11.07 -1.73 4.55
CA ASP A 82 -9.94 -0.93 4.06
C ASP A 82 -9.24 -1.65 2.88
N ALA A 83 -8.94 -2.94 3.00
CA ALA A 83 -8.33 -3.73 1.92
C ALA A 83 -9.19 -3.80 0.65
N ARG A 84 -10.52 -3.90 0.80
CA ARG A 84 -11.46 -3.82 -0.34
C ARG A 84 -11.53 -2.41 -0.92
N GLY A 85 -11.48 -1.38 -0.08
CA GLY A 85 -11.43 0.02 -0.49
C GLY A 85 -10.20 0.31 -1.35
N ILE A 86 -9.03 -0.18 -0.94
CA ILE A 86 -7.78 -0.09 -1.72
C ILE A 86 -7.94 -0.75 -3.10
N TRP A 87 -8.49 -1.97 -3.15
CA TRP A 87 -8.73 -2.66 -4.42
C TRP A 87 -9.64 -1.84 -5.34
N THR A 88 -10.74 -1.30 -4.81
CA THR A 88 -11.68 -0.49 -5.59
C THR A 88 -11.04 0.81 -6.09
N ALA A 89 -10.27 1.46 -5.22
CA ALA A 89 -9.61 2.72 -5.50
C ALA A 89 -8.53 2.59 -6.58
N VAL A 90 -7.80 1.47 -6.62
CA VAL A 90 -6.79 1.21 -7.65
C VAL A 90 -7.37 1.06 -9.06
N GLN A 91 -8.63 0.64 -9.17
CA GLN A 91 -9.31 0.46 -10.45
C GLN A 91 -9.83 1.78 -11.04
N GLN A 92 -9.81 2.87 -10.27
CA GLN A 92 -10.35 4.15 -10.74
C GLN A 92 -9.34 4.86 -11.67
N PRO A 93 -9.80 5.48 -12.77
CA PRO A 93 -8.92 6.24 -13.67
C PRO A 93 -8.20 7.40 -12.98
N GLU A 94 -8.86 8.06 -12.02
CA GLU A 94 -8.34 9.24 -11.31
C GLU A 94 -7.56 8.87 -10.03
N ALA A 95 -7.24 7.59 -9.85
CA ALA A 95 -6.50 7.11 -8.69
C ALA A 95 -5.13 7.80 -8.57
N ARG A 96 -4.90 8.49 -7.45
CA ARG A 96 -3.61 9.13 -7.16
C ARG A 96 -2.63 8.13 -6.55
N PHE A 97 -1.62 7.78 -7.33
CA PHE A 97 -0.54 6.89 -6.91
C PHE A 97 0.62 7.65 -6.28
N VAL A 98 1.29 7.00 -5.32
CA VAL A 98 2.52 7.48 -4.68
C VAL A 98 3.68 6.66 -5.22
N ALA A 99 4.73 7.34 -5.70
CA ALA A 99 5.93 6.64 -6.15
C ALA A 99 6.59 5.87 -5.01
N VAL A 100 7.01 4.63 -5.26
CA VAL A 100 7.78 3.84 -4.29
C VAL A 100 9.17 4.47 -4.16
N LYS A 101 9.45 5.08 -3.00
CA LYS A 101 10.78 5.62 -2.71
C LYS A 101 11.76 4.49 -2.42
N ASN A 102 12.89 4.52 -3.12
CA ASN A 102 14.08 3.75 -2.76
C ASN A 102 14.71 4.33 -1.47
N GLU A 103 15.49 3.52 -0.75
CA GLU A 103 15.99 3.85 0.61
C GLU A 103 16.79 5.16 0.69
N THR A 104 17.28 5.67 -0.43
CA THR A 104 18.08 6.90 -0.52
C THR A 104 17.24 8.19 -0.54
N GLN A 105 15.91 8.13 -0.75
CA GLN A 105 15.05 9.32 -0.75
C GLN A 105 14.38 9.52 0.62
N HIS A 106 15.17 9.92 1.61
CA HIS A 106 14.64 10.64 2.77
C HIS A 106 14.11 11.99 2.28
N SER A 107 12.84 12.30 2.53
CA SER A 107 12.34 13.65 2.24
C SER A 107 13.03 14.62 3.18
N PRO A 108 13.70 15.68 2.70
CA PRO A 108 14.06 16.78 3.58
C PRO A 108 12.76 17.39 4.14
N ILE A 109 12.78 17.65 5.44
CA ILE A 109 11.75 18.39 6.16
C ILE A 109 11.65 19.77 5.48
N PRO A 110 10.52 20.19 4.89
CA PRO A 110 10.40 21.53 4.36
C PRO A 110 10.17 22.48 5.54
N GLY A 111 11.19 23.22 5.97
CA GLY A 111 10.99 24.20 7.04
C GLY A 111 12.18 24.78 7.79
N ALA A 112 13.43 24.66 7.32
CA ALA A 112 14.51 25.49 7.85
C ALA A 112 14.71 26.69 6.92
N VAL A 113 13.99 27.78 7.19
CA VAL A 113 14.17 29.06 6.50
C VAL A 113 15.48 29.65 7.01
N HIS A 114 16.52 29.62 6.19
CA HIS A 114 17.74 30.37 6.43
C HIS A 114 17.47 31.83 6.06
N TYR A 115 17.28 32.71 7.03
CA TYR A 115 17.29 34.15 6.80
C TYR A 115 18.74 34.59 6.61
N PRO A 116 19.14 35.17 5.47
CA PRO A 116 20.43 35.83 5.39
C PRO A 116 20.38 37.12 6.22
N ASP A 117 21.45 37.34 6.98
CA ASP A 117 21.69 38.52 7.81
C ASP A 117 21.49 39.81 7.02
N ILE A 118 20.77 40.74 7.64
CA ILE A 118 20.53 42.09 7.14
C ILE A 118 21.75 42.93 7.51
N GLN A 119 22.42 43.54 6.52
CA GLN A 119 23.21 44.76 6.73
C GLN A 119 22.33 45.98 6.51
#